data_AF-A0A412APN6-F1
#
_entry.id   AF-A0A412APN6-F1
#
_cell.length_a   1.000
_cell.length_b   1.000
_cell.length_c   1.000
_cell.angle_alpha   90.00
_cell.angle_beta   90.00
_cell.angle_gamma   90.00
#
_symmetry.space_group_name_H-M   'P 1'
#
loop_
_entity.id
_entity.type
_entity.pdbx_description
1 polymer ?
#
loop_
_entity_poly.entity_id
_entity_poly.type
_entity_poly.pdbx_seq_one_letter_code
_entity_poly.pdbx_strand_id
1 'polypeptide(L)'
;MQEALKNLEAAKDAASPEKIARFNDDIARFQELRDKMAAQAAELRESLPTMQADIDAAQAKTDEAINRVSKLQEKLDMKLEELKAVEALGDEELAETIKQQIKSLRQEIVTAKARVDFCEMELREAQDRLKRQERQVNDCERAAEKYKAHIDRFIAWRDALLDNLKKAQTAYDDACKAYEEAKAAADKATSPEITQPTETTPPSNSAQPAEATQPTGSSATGKNTPPSSTKQANSSSGKQADTTAGKLANTGDAAPSAIALAGIAAAGLGITAAATRRIKNSK
;
A
#
# COMPACT_ATOMS: atom_id res chain seq x y z
N MET A 1 22.04 24.97 21.71
CA MET A 1 22.89 23.88 21.17
C MET A 1 22.66 22.54 21.88
N GLN A 2 22.92 22.42 23.20
CA GLN A 2 22.77 21.13 23.91
C GLN A 2 21.36 20.50 23.79
N GLU A 3 20.29 21.30 23.90
CA GLU A 3 18.92 20.81 23.72
C GLU A 3 18.67 20.29 22.28
N ALA A 4 19.23 20.97 21.27
CA ALA A 4 19.12 20.54 19.88
C ALA A 4 19.89 19.23 19.62
N LEU A 5 21.04 19.03 20.27
CA LEU A 5 21.80 17.77 20.22
C LEU A 5 21.00 16.62 20.82
N LYS A 6 20.37 16.85 21.97
CA LYS A 6 19.52 15.86 22.63
C LYS A 6 18.34 15.45 21.73
N ASN A 7 17.69 16.41 21.08
CA ASN A 7 16.61 16.15 20.14
C ASN A 7 17.07 15.40 18.89
N LEU A 8 18.25 15.73 18.36
CA LEU A 8 18.86 15.00 17.25
C LEU A 8 19.16 13.54 17.61
N GLU A 9 19.72 13.29 18.79
CA GLU A 9 20.03 11.93 19.22
C GLU A 9 18.76 11.09 19.43
N ALA A 10 17.71 11.67 20.01
CA ALA A 10 16.40 11.04 20.11
C ALA A 10 15.80 10.72 18.73
N ALA A 11 15.94 11.63 17.76
CA ALA A 11 15.46 11.41 16.40
C ALA A 11 16.27 10.33 15.66
N LYS A 12 17.59 10.25 15.88
CA LYS A 12 18.46 9.19 15.34
C LYS A 12 18.09 7.81 15.90
N ASP A 13 17.81 7.71 17.19
CA ASP A 13 17.32 6.46 17.78
C ASP A 13 15.93 6.08 17.23
N ALA A 14 15.02 7.06 17.12
CA ALA A 14 13.68 6.82 16.57
C ALA A 14 13.72 6.36 15.11
N ALA A 15 14.59 6.95 14.29
CA ALA A 15 14.79 6.64 12.87
C ALA A 15 16.04 5.77 12.64
N SER A 16 16.36 4.86 13.57
CA SER A 16 17.56 4.04 13.46
C SER A 16 17.59 3.25 12.14
N PRO A 17 18.78 3.01 11.55
CA PRO A 17 18.90 2.24 10.32
C PRO A 17 18.19 0.88 10.37
N GLU A 18 18.22 0.20 11.53
CA GLU A 18 17.56 -1.09 11.75
C GLU A 18 16.03 -0.96 11.74
N LYS A 19 15.47 0.10 12.34
CA LYS A 19 14.02 0.36 12.32
C LYS A 19 13.54 0.67 10.90
N ILE A 20 14.28 1.51 10.18
CA ILE A 20 13.96 1.85 8.78
C ILE A 20 14.08 0.61 7.87
N ALA A 21 15.12 -0.21 8.05
CA ALA A 21 15.27 -1.46 7.32
C ALA A 21 14.08 -2.41 7.56
N ARG A 22 13.65 -2.58 8.81
CA ARG A 22 12.46 -3.39 9.13
C ARG A 22 11.20 -2.91 8.42
N PHE A 23 10.97 -1.59 8.37
CA PHE A 23 9.84 -1.04 7.62
C PHE A 23 9.92 -1.33 6.13
N ASN A 24 11.10 -1.21 5.53
CA ASN A 24 11.30 -1.54 4.12
C ASN A 24 11.05 -3.03 3.85
N ASP A 25 11.50 -3.90 4.75
CA ASP A 25 11.24 -5.34 4.64
C ASP A 25 9.74 -5.66 4.78
N ASP A 26 9.03 -5.02 5.71
CA ASP A 26 7.58 -5.15 5.85
C ASP A 26 6.84 -4.67 4.59
N ILE A 27 7.21 -3.50 4.07
CA ILE A 27 6.66 -2.96 2.82
C ILE A 27 6.86 -3.96 1.68
N ALA A 28 8.08 -4.51 1.52
CA ALA A 28 8.37 -5.49 0.48
C ALA A 28 7.55 -6.78 0.65
N ARG A 29 7.43 -7.30 1.87
CA ARG A 29 6.59 -8.49 2.16
C ARG A 29 5.12 -8.25 1.82
N PHE A 30 4.55 -7.12 2.23
CA PHE A 30 3.16 -6.82 1.93
C PHE A 30 2.93 -6.55 0.45
N GLN A 31 3.91 -5.96 -0.23
CA GLN A 31 3.89 -5.77 -1.67
C GLN A 31 3.82 -7.12 -2.41
N GLU A 32 4.64 -8.09 -2.02
CA GLU A 32 4.59 -9.44 -2.57
C GLU A 32 3.23 -10.12 -2.33
N LEU A 33 2.67 -10.00 -1.11
CA LEU A 33 1.37 -10.57 -0.78
C LEU A 33 0.23 -9.91 -1.58
N ARG A 34 0.28 -8.59 -1.74
CA ARG A 34 -0.67 -7.84 -2.57
C ARG A 34 -0.64 -8.31 -4.00
N ASP A 35 0.56 -8.42 -4.58
CA ASP A 35 0.73 -8.82 -5.98
C ASP A 35 0.29 -10.27 -6.21
N LYS A 36 0.55 -11.17 -5.24
CA LYS A 36 0.01 -12.55 -5.24
C LYS A 36 -1.51 -12.56 -5.25
N MET A 37 -2.17 -11.79 -4.39
CA MET A 37 -3.64 -11.74 -4.34
C MET A 37 -4.24 -11.12 -5.60
N ALA A 38 -3.59 -10.08 -6.16
CA ALA A 38 -4.02 -9.45 -7.40
C ALA A 38 -3.89 -10.41 -8.60
N ALA A 39 -2.80 -11.17 -8.68
CA ALA A 39 -2.61 -12.18 -9.72
C ALA A 39 -3.66 -13.31 -9.60
N GLN A 40 -3.92 -13.80 -8.38
CA GLN A 40 -4.95 -14.81 -8.15
C GLN A 40 -6.35 -14.30 -8.52
N ALA A 41 -6.69 -13.04 -8.18
CA ALA A 41 -7.95 -12.44 -8.60
C ALA A 41 -8.09 -12.39 -10.13
N ALA A 42 -7.01 -12.07 -10.83
CA ALA A 42 -6.99 -12.03 -12.29
C ALA A 42 -7.21 -13.42 -12.91
N GLU A 43 -6.50 -14.43 -12.43
CA GLU A 43 -6.65 -15.83 -12.86
C GLU A 43 -8.08 -16.33 -12.62
N LEU A 44 -8.64 -16.08 -11.44
CA LEU A 44 -10.02 -16.47 -11.13
C LEU A 44 -11.03 -15.75 -12.03
N ARG A 45 -10.81 -14.47 -12.33
CA ARG A 45 -11.67 -13.66 -13.20
C ARG A 45 -11.64 -14.15 -14.66
N GLU A 46 -10.52 -14.66 -15.13
CA GLU A 46 -10.36 -15.18 -16.50
C GLU A 46 -11.35 -16.31 -16.82
N SER A 47 -11.73 -17.10 -15.81
CA SER A 47 -12.69 -18.20 -15.98
C SER A 47 -14.17 -17.77 -16.00
N LEU A 48 -14.51 -16.54 -15.55
CA LEU A 48 -15.91 -16.10 -15.41
C LEU A 48 -16.69 -16.10 -16.75
N PRO A 49 -16.13 -15.64 -17.89
CA PRO A 49 -16.85 -15.68 -19.16
C PRO A 49 -17.23 -17.10 -19.59
N THR A 50 -16.34 -18.07 -19.39
CA THR A 50 -16.62 -19.48 -19.68
C THR A 50 -17.71 -20.04 -18.76
N MET A 51 -17.67 -19.71 -17.46
CA MET A 51 -18.73 -20.12 -16.54
C MET A 51 -20.09 -19.47 -16.88
N GLN A 52 -20.09 -18.24 -17.39
CA GLN A 52 -21.31 -17.60 -17.89
C GLN A 52 -21.84 -18.31 -19.14
N ALA A 53 -20.96 -18.68 -20.08
CA ALA A 53 -21.36 -19.45 -21.25
C ALA A 53 -21.96 -20.81 -20.87
N ASP A 54 -21.48 -21.45 -19.81
CA ASP A 54 -22.06 -22.69 -19.28
C ASP A 54 -23.48 -22.47 -18.74
N ILE A 55 -23.74 -21.34 -18.07
CA ILE A 55 -25.09 -20.95 -17.63
C ILE A 55 -26.00 -20.75 -18.83
N ASP A 56 -25.55 -20.01 -19.84
CA ASP A 56 -26.32 -19.74 -21.05
C ASP A 56 -26.66 -21.05 -21.79
N ALA A 57 -25.70 -21.97 -21.86
CA ALA A 57 -25.91 -23.30 -22.45
C ALA A 57 -26.88 -24.16 -21.62
N ALA A 58 -26.80 -24.13 -20.29
CA ALA A 58 -27.73 -24.84 -19.42
C ALA A 58 -29.15 -24.24 -19.50
N GLN A 59 -29.26 -22.91 -19.63
CA GLN A 59 -30.52 -22.22 -19.84
C GLN A 59 -31.16 -22.65 -21.15
N ALA A 60 -30.41 -22.66 -22.26
CA ALA A 60 -30.91 -23.10 -23.55
C ALA A 60 -31.45 -24.55 -23.53
N LYS A 61 -30.76 -25.46 -22.84
CA LYS A 61 -31.23 -26.86 -22.65
C LYS A 61 -32.51 -26.93 -21.81
N THR A 62 -32.64 -26.06 -20.81
CA THR A 62 -33.83 -25.96 -19.97
C THR A 62 -35.02 -25.49 -20.80
N ASP A 63 -34.83 -24.43 -21.59
CA ASP A 63 -35.86 -23.87 -22.48
C ASP A 63 -36.30 -24.89 -23.55
N GLU A 64 -35.36 -25.65 -24.12
CA GLU A 64 -35.65 -26.74 -25.06
C GLU A 64 -36.50 -27.84 -24.40
N ALA A 65 -36.13 -28.25 -23.18
CA ALA A 65 -36.89 -29.26 -22.43
C ALA A 65 -38.31 -28.79 -22.12
N ILE A 66 -38.48 -27.53 -21.71
CA ILE A 66 -39.79 -26.90 -21.46
C ILE A 66 -40.61 -26.88 -22.76
N ASN A 67 -40.02 -26.45 -23.87
CA ASN A 67 -40.69 -26.44 -25.16
C ASN A 67 -41.14 -27.84 -25.60
N ARG A 68 -40.35 -28.88 -25.30
CA ARG A 68 -40.76 -30.27 -25.57
C ARG A 68 -41.99 -30.67 -24.73
N VAL A 69 -42.05 -30.29 -23.47
CA VAL A 69 -43.23 -30.52 -22.62
C VAL A 69 -44.45 -29.81 -23.22
N SER A 70 -44.33 -28.55 -23.61
CA SER A 70 -45.42 -27.78 -24.23
C SER A 70 -45.95 -28.44 -25.50
N LYS A 71 -45.07 -28.86 -26.42
CA LYS A 71 -45.47 -29.55 -27.66
C LYS A 71 -46.16 -30.90 -27.39
N LEU A 72 -45.69 -31.64 -26.40
CA LEU A 72 -46.34 -32.90 -26.02
C LEU A 72 -47.72 -32.65 -25.40
N GLN A 73 -47.88 -31.58 -24.63
CA GLN A 73 -49.16 -31.17 -24.06
C GLN A 73 -50.16 -30.76 -25.15
N GLU A 74 -49.74 -29.97 -26.13
CA GLU A 74 -50.57 -29.63 -27.31
C GLU A 74 -51.03 -30.88 -28.07
N LYS A 75 -50.12 -31.84 -28.27
CA LYS A 75 -50.45 -33.12 -28.93
C LYS A 75 -51.43 -33.95 -28.09
N LEU A 76 -51.29 -33.93 -26.76
CA LEU A 76 -52.22 -34.59 -25.85
C LEU A 76 -53.62 -33.97 -25.94
N ASP A 77 -53.72 -32.65 -25.96
CA ASP A 77 -54.99 -31.93 -26.04
C ASP A 77 -55.70 -32.21 -27.38
N MET A 78 -54.95 -32.23 -28.50
CA MET A 78 -55.49 -32.61 -29.81
C MET A 78 -56.04 -34.05 -29.81
N LYS A 79 -55.31 -35.00 -29.21
CA LYS A 79 -55.75 -36.41 -29.12
C LYS A 79 -56.98 -36.58 -28.23
N LEU A 80 -57.14 -35.76 -27.20
CA LEU A 80 -58.34 -35.73 -26.37
C LEU A 80 -59.56 -35.24 -27.15
N GLU A 81 -59.40 -34.23 -28.01
CA GLU A 81 -60.48 -33.79 -28.91
C GLU A 81 -60.81 -34.83 -29.98
N GLU A 82 -59.81 -35.50 -30.55
CA GLU A 82 -60.00 -36.61 -31.49
C GLU A 82 -60.79 -37.76 -30.85
N LEU A 83 -60.45 -38.14 -29.61
CA LEU A 83 -61.19 -39.15 -28.86
C LEU A 83 -62.67 -38.79 -28.73
N LYS A 84 -62.98 -37.54 -28.33
CA LYS A 84 -64.36 -37.08 -28.19
C LYS A 84 -65.14 -37.18 -29.50
N ALA A 85 -64.51 -36.83 -30.62
CA ALA A 85 -65.13 -36.90 -31.94
C ALA A 85 -65.42 -38.36 -32.35
N VAL A 86 -64.49 -39.27 -32.08
CA VAL A 86 -64.64 -40.70 -32.40
C VAL A 86 -65.69 -41.36 -31.50
N GLU A 87 -65.72 -41.05 -30.21
CA GLU A 87 -66.75 -41.52 -29.27
C GLU A 87 -68.15 -41.06 -29.70
N ALA A 88 -68.27 -39.82 -30.22
CA ALA A 88 -69.54 -39.32 -30.76
C ALA A 88 -70.01 -40.05 -32.04
N LEU A 89 -69.08 -40.66 -32.79
CA LEU A 89 -69.37 -41.47 -33.97
C LEU A 89 -69.69 -42.94 -33.61
N GLY A 90 -69.41 -43.37 -32.38
CA GLY A 90 -69.68 -44.74 -31.90
C GLY A 90 -68.68 -45.80 -32.37
N ASP A 91 -67.50 -45.40 -32.86
CA ASP A 91 -66.44 -46.34 -33.24
C ASP A 91 -65.57 -46.70 -32.01
N GLU A 92 -65.98 -47.76 -31.31
CA GLU A 92 -65.35 -48.20 -30.06
C GLU A 92 -63.91 -48.71 -30.26
N GLU A 93 -63.62 -49.37 -31.39
CA GLU A 93 -62.27 -49.91 -31.68
C GLU A 93 -61.26 -48.78 -31.87
N LEU A 94 -61.65 -47.74 -32.62
CA LEU A 94 -60.82 -46.56 -32.81
C LEU A 94 -60.70 -45.74 -31.51
N ALA A 95 -61.78 -45.63 -30.72
CA ALA A 95 -61.75 -44.95 -29.43
C ALA A 95 -60.76 -45.60 -28.45
N GLU A 96 -60.76 -46.93 -28.31
CA GLU A 96 -59.80 -47.65 -27.47
C GLU A 96 -58.35 -47.46 -27.95
N THR A 97 -58.12 -47.45 -29.26
CA THR A 97 -56.80 -47.16 -29.83
C THR A 97 -56.31 -45.75 -29.44
N ILE A 98 -57.17 -44.74 -29.53
CA ILE A 98 -56.83 -43.36 -29.15
C ILE A 98 -56.60 -43.24 -27.64
N LYS A 99 -57.40 -43.92 -26.80
CA LYS A 99 -57.17 -43.97 -25.34
C LYS A 99 -55.80 -44.53 -25.00
N GLN A 100 -55.36 -45.58 -25.69
CA GLN A 100 -54.02 -46.15 -25.53
C GLN A 100 -52.91 -45.16 -25.93
N GLN A 101 -53.10 -44.42 -27.04
CA GLN A 101 -52.17 -43.36 -27.46
C GLN A 101 -52.10 -42.21 -26.44
N ILE A 102 -53.23 -41.77 -25.90
CA ILE A 102 -53.31 -40.75 -24.84
C ILE A 102 -52.54 -41.21 -23.59
N LYS A 103 -52.70 -42.47 -23.19
CA LYS A 103 -51.96 -43.05 -22.05
C LYS A 103 -50.45 -43.01 -22.31
N SER A 104 -50.02 -43.36 -23.51
CA SER A 104 -48.61 -43.27 -23.92
C SER A 104 -48.09 -41.83 -23.90
N LEU A 105 -48.84 -40.86 -24.44
CA LEU A 105 -48.47 -39.44 -24.42
C LEU A 105 -48.34 -38.89 -23.00
N ARG A 106 -49.26 -39.25 -22.10
CA ARG A 106 -49.18 -38.85 -20.68
C ARG A 106 -47.89 -39.36 -20.03
N GLN A 107 -47.48 -40.60 -20.33
CA GLN A 107 -46.22 -41.15 -19.84
C GLN A 107 -45.01 -40.38 -20.41
N GLU A 108 -45.03 -40.06 -21.70
CA GLU A 108 -43.96 -39.28 -22.35
C GLU A 108 -43.84 -37.87 -21.75
N ILE A 109 -44.97 -37.22 -21.44
CA ILE A 109 -45.01 -35.92 -20.75
C ILE A 109 -44.38 -36.01 -19.36
N VAL A 110 -44.67 -37.06 -18.59
CA VAL A 110 -44.05 -37.26 -17.27
C VAL A 110 -42.53 -37.38 -17.40
N THR A 111 -42.05 -38.16 -18.37
CA THR A 111 -40.60 -38.28 -18.64
C THR A 111 -39.99 -36.96 -19.10
N ALA A 112 -40.68 -36.19 -19.95
CA ALA A 112 -40.22 -34.88 -20.41
C ALA A 112 -40.16 -33.85 -19.26
N LYS A 113 -41.13 -33.87 -18.34
CA LYS A 113 -41.11 -33.03 -17.13
C LYS A 113 -39.93 -33.37 -16.21
N ALA A 114 -39.66 -34.66 -16.00
CA ALA A 114 -38.47 -35.07 -15.24
C ALA A 114 -37.16 -34.59 -15.90
N ARG A 115 -37.14 -34.46 -17.24
CA ARG A 115 -36.00 -33.86 -17.95
C ARG A 115 -35.89 -32.35 -17.71
N VAL A 116 -37.00 -31.62 -17.61
CA VAL A 116 -36.99 -30.19 -17.21
C VAL A 116 -36.40 -30.05 -15.82
N ASP A 117 -36.88 -30.82 -14.84
CA ASP A 117 -36.38 -30.76 -13.45
C ASP A 117 -34.86 -30.99 -13.38
N PHE A 118 -34.36 -31.92 -14.20
CA PHE A 118 -32.92 -32.19 -14.33
C PHE A 118 -32.16 -31.00 -14.95
N CYS A 119 -32.63 -30.44 -16.06
CA CYS A 119 -31.99 -29.28 -16.69
C CYS A 119 -31.98 -28.06 -15.74
N GLU A 120 -33.06 -27.81 -15.01
CA GLU A 120 -33.13 -26.75 -14.02
C GLU A 120 -32.14 -26.96 -12.86
N MET A 121 -31.92 -28.21 -12.45
CA MET A 121 -30.90 -28.54 -11.45
C MET A 121 -29.49 -28.23 -11.96
N GLU A 122 -29.15 -28.63 -13.20
CA GLU A 122 -27.86 -28.31 -13.82
C GLU A 122 -27.65 -26.79 -13.94
N LEU A 123 -28.68 -26.05 -14.33
CA LEU A 123 -28.64 -24.59 -14.42
C LEU A 123 -28.34 -23.96 -13.05
N ARG A 124 -29.03 -24.39 -11.98
CA ARG A 124 -28.78 -23.91 -10.61
C ARG A 124 -27.35 -24.19 -10.19
N GLU A 125 -26.81 -25.38 -10.49
CA GLU A 125 -25.43 -25.73 -10.15
C GLU A 125 -24.41 -24.85 -10.87
N ALA A 126 -24.62 -24.58 -12.17
CA ALA A 126 -23.78 -23.68 -12.94
C ALA A 126 -23.80 -22.25 -12.38
N GLN A 127 -24.97 -21.73 -12.03
CA GLN A 127 -25.15 -20.42 -11.39
C GLN A 127 -24.43 -20.36 -10.04
N ASP A 128 -24.57 -21.39 -9.20
CA ASP A 128 -23.91 -21.46 -7.90
C ASP A 128 -22.39 -21.53 -8.04
N ARG A 129 -21.87 -22.22 -9.06
CA ARG A 129 -20.44 -22.27 -9.37
C ARG A 129 -19.90 -20.89 -9.76
N LEU A 130 -20.58 -20.18 -10.66
CA LEU A 130 -20.21 -18.81 -11.02
C LEU A 130 -20.20 -17.91 -9.78
N LYS A 131 -21.27 -17.96 -8.96
CA LYS A 131 -21.38 -17.16 -7.74
C LYS A 131 -20.28 -17.47 -6.71
N ARG A 132 -19.79 -18.72 -6.64
CA ARG A 132 -18.64 -19.08 -5.79
C ARG A 132 -17.35 -18.48 -6.36
N GLN A 133 -17.15 -18.56 -7.67
CA GLN A 133 -15.99 -17.99 -8.35
C GLN A 133 -15.90 -16.47 -8.15
N GLU A 134 -17.01 -15.75 -8.36
CA GLU A 134 -17.08 -14.30 -8.16
C GLU A 134 -16.77 -13.89 -6.72
N ARG A 135 -17.22 -14.67 -5.72
CA ARG A 135 -16.85 -14.43 -4.32
C ARG A 135 -15.35 -14.59 -4.10
N GLN A 136 -14.74 -15.62 -4.69
CA GLN A 136 -13.28 -15.82 -4.56
C GLN A 136 -12.49 -14.67 -5.20
N VAL A 137 -12.92 -14.19 -6.39
CA VAL A 137 -12.34 -12.99 -7.01
C VAL A 137 -12.40 -11.80 -6.05
N ASN A 138 -13.59 -11.52 -5.51
CA ASN A 138 -13.81 -10.39 -4.60
C ASN A 138 -12.98 -10.52 -3.30
N ASP A 139 -12.86 -11.74 -2.75
CA ASP A 139 -12.07 -11.99 -1.55
C ASP A 139 -10.57 -11.74 -1.80
N CYS A 140 -10.04 -12.18 -2.95
CA CYS A 140 -8.68 -11.89 -3.38
C CYS A 140 -8.44 -10.39 -3.59
N GLU A 141 -9.34 -9.69 -4.29
CA GLU A 141 -9.26 -8.23 -4.48
C GLU A 141 -9.26 -7.48 -3.14
N ARG A 142 -10.15 -7.88 -2.22
CA ARG A 142 -10.23 -7.30 -0.88
C ARG A 142 -8.96 -7.56 -0.06
N ALA A 143 -8.36 -8.73 -0.20
CA ALA A 143 -7.09 -9.05 0.44
C ALA A 143 -5.95 -8.18 -0.12
N ALA A 144 -5.90 -7.99 -1.44
CA ALA A 144 -4.93 -7.10 -2.08
C ALA A 144 -5.06 -5.66 -1.57
N GLU A 145 -6.28 -5.11 -1.51
CA GLU A 145 -6.51 -3.77 -0.97
C GLU A 145 -6.14 -3.65 0.52
N LYS A 146 -6.37 -4.70 1.32
CA LYS A 146 -5.92 -4.74 2.71
C LYS A 146 -4.40 -4.64 2.81
N TYR A 147 -3.66 -5.38 1.98
CA TYR A 147 -2.20 -5.32 1.96
C TYR A 147 -1.69 -3.96 1.48
N LYS A 148 -2.35 -3.36 0.47
CA LYS A 148 -2.07 -1.98 0.05
C LYS A 148 -2.20 -0.99 1.20
N ALA A 149 -3.27 -1.05 1.98
CA ALA A 149 -3.44 -0.19 3.15
C ALA A 149 -2.36 -0.39 4.23
N HIS A 150 -1.82 -1.61 4.37
CA HIS A 150 -0.66 -1.86 5.23
C HIS A 150 0.61 -1.21 4.66
N ILE A 151 0.87 -1.38 3.37
CA ILE A 151 2.02 -0.77 2.67
C ILE A 151 2.00 0.75 2.85
N ASP A 152 0.88 1.40 2.54
CA ASP A 152 0.73 2.85 2.64
C ASP A 152 1.00 3.36 4.07
N ARG A 153 0.53 2.61 5.07
CA ARG A 153 0.77 2.92 6.49
C ARG A 153 2.25 2.84 6.84
N PHE A 154 2.94 1.79 6.41
CA PHE A 154 4.36 1.61 6.71
C PHE A 154 5.23 2.64 5.98
N ILE A 155 4.88 2.99 4.74
CA ILE A 155 5.51 4.09 4.01
C ILE A 155 5.34 5.40 4.79
N ALA A 156 4.12 5.73 5.20
CA ALA A 156 3.84 6.95 5.95
C ALA A 156 4.63 7.04 7.27
N TRP A 157 4.72 5.93 8.02
CA TRP A 157 5.50 5.90 9.27
C TRP A 157 7.00 6.05 9.02
N ARG A 158 7.55 5.33 8.03
CA ARG A 158 8.96 5.45 7.66
C ARG A 158 9.29 6.88 7.25
N ASP A 159 8.48 7.47 6.39
CA ASP A 159 8.73 8.81 5.84
C ASP A 159 8.59 9.88 6.93
N ALA A 160 7.65 9.73 7.87
CA ALA A 160 7.53 10.62 9.03
C ALA A 160 8.76 10.55 9.95
N LEU A 161 9.33 9.35 10.18
CA LEU A 161 10.56 9.20 10.96
C LEU A 161 11.75 9.86 10.27
N LEU A 162 11.90 9.65 8.97
CA LEU A 162 12.97 10.26 8.18
C LEU A 162 12.85 11.79 8.12
N ASP A 163 11.63 12.31 7.98
CA ASP A 163 11.37 13.75 8.00
C ASP A 163 11.69 14.37 9.38
N ASN A 164 11.29 13.71 10.46
CA ASN A 164 11.62 14.16 11.82
C ASN A 164 13.15 14.16 12.07
N LEU A 165 13.85 13.12 11.60
CA LEU A 165 15.32 13.07 11.67
C LEU A 165 15.95 14.23 10.90
N LYS A 166 15.47 14.50 9.68
CA LYS A 166 15.95 15.62 8.86
C LYS A 166 15.74 16.96 9.55
N LYS A 167 14.55 17.19 10.12
CA LYS A 167 14.23 18.42 10.87
C LYS A 167 15.12 18.59 12.09
N ALA A 168 15.38 17.52 12.84
CA ALA A 168 16.25 17.57 14.01
C ALA A 168 17.71 17.85 13.64
N GLN A 169 18.18 17.31 12.50
CA GLN A 169 19.52 17.60 11.97
C GLN A 169 19.66 19.08 11.62
N THR A 170 18.70 19.63 10.85
CA THR A 170 18.70 21.07 10.52
C THR A 170 18.71 21.95 11.77
N ALA A 171 17.86 21.65 12.76
CA ALA A 171 17.81 22.41 14.00
C ALA A 171 19.12 22.35 14.81
N TYR A 172 19.83 21.22 14.78
CA TYR A 172 21.14 21.09 15.40
C TYR A 172 22.20 21.91 14.65
N ASP A 173 22.24 21.83 13.33
CA ASP A 173 23.19 22.57 12.49
C ASP A 173 23.02 24.09 12.68
N ASP A 174 21.77 24.57 12.68
CA ASP A 174 21.43 25.97 12.96
C ASP A 174 21.87 26.40 14.37
N ALA A 175 21.64 25.54 15.38
CA ALA A 175 22.06 25.83 16.75
C ALA A 175 23.58 25.83 16.93
N CYS A 176 24.32 25.03 16.15
CA CYS A 176 25.79 25.07 16.12
C CYS A 176 26.29 26.36 15.50
N LYS A 177 25.71 26.77 14.37
CA LYS A 177 26.04 28.02 13.70
C LYS A 177 25.83 29.23 14.61
N ALA A 178 24.68 29.32 15.27
CA ALA A 178 24.38 30.42 16.20
C ALA A 178 25.33 30.45 17.41
N TYR A 179 25.77 29.28 17.90
CA TYR A 179 26.75 29.18 18.97
C TYR A 179 28.12 29.73 18.55
N GLU A 180 28.62 29.34 17.37
CA GLU A 180 29.89 29.85 16.84
C GLU A 180 29.83 31.35 16.54
N GLU A 181 28.72 31.87 16.02
CA GLU A 181 28.51 33.31 15.81
C GLU A 181 28.53 34.08 17.13
N ALA A 182 27.87 33.57 18.17
CA ALA A 182 27.87 34.18 19.50
C ALA A 182 29.27 34.17 20.15
N LYS A 183 30.02 33.09 19.95
CA LYS A 183 31.41 32.96 20.43
C LYS A 183 32.32 33.97 19.74
N ALA A 184 32.25 34.10 18.42
CA ALA A 184 33.02 35.09 17.66
C ALA A 184 32.69 36.53 18.07
N ALA A 185 31.41 36.83 18.37
CA ALA A 185 31.00 38.14 18.87
C ALA A 185 31.56 38.43 20.27
N ALA A 186 31.59 37.43 21.17
CA ALA A 186 32.18 37.56 22.50
C ALA A 186 33.70 37.79 22.44
N ASP A 187 34.41 37.06 21.57
CA ASP A 187 35.85 37.23 21.37
C ASP A 187 36.18 38.63 20.83
N LYS A 188 35.34 39.17 19.94
CA LYS A 188 35.46 40.56 19.46
C LYS A 188 35.22 41.60 20.56
N ALA A 189 34.26 41.36 21.46
CA ALA A 189 33.94 42.26 22.57
C ALA A 189 35.01 42.26 23.68
N THR A 190 35.83 41.21 23.78
CA THR A 190 36.85 41.06 24.83
C THR A 190 38.26 41.47 24.36
N SER A 191 38.43 41.79 23.08
CA SER A 191 39.67 42.42 22.58
C SER A 191 39.70 43.90 23.00
N PRO A 192 40.69 44.35 23.80
CA PRO A 192 40.81 45.76 24.12
C PRO A 192 41.14 46.53 22.83
N GLU A 193 40.22 47.38 22.41
CA GLU A 193 40.53 48.43 21.45
C GLU A 193 41.55 49.37 22.13
N ILE A 194 42.84 49.10 21.94
CA ILE A 194 43.88 50.09 22.23
C ILE A 194 43.67 51.19 21.18
N THR A 195 42.78 52.12 21.50
CA THR A 195 42.77 53.43 20.87
C THR A 195 44.09 54.08 21.23
N GLN A 196 44.97 54.11 20.22
CA GLN A 196 46.26 54.78 20.25
C GLN A 196 46.06 56.23 20.72
N PRO A 197 46.74 56.70 21.79
CA PRO A 197 46.66 58.11 22.15
C PRO A 197 47.34 58.92 21.04
N THR A 198 46.63 59.92 20.51
CA THR A 198 47.19 60.93 19.61
C THR A 198 48.34 61.63 20.32
N GLU A 199 49.58 61.40 19.86
CA GLU A 199 50.76 62.16 20.27
C GLU A 199 50.60 63.63 19.84
N THR A 200 50.70 64.56 20.80
CA THR A 200 51.10 65.94 20.54
C THR A 200 52.31 66.32 21.39
N THR A 201 53.27 66.93 20.70
CA THR A 201 54.68 67.18 21.01
C THR A 201 54.93 68.20 22.14
N PRO A 202 55.95 68.02 23.02
CA PRO A 202 56.51 69.05 23.93
C PRO A 202 57.66 69.84 23.22
N PRO A 203 58.44 70.80 23.81
CA PRO A 203 58.73 71.03 25.25
C PRO A 203 58.96 72.50 25.69
N SER A 204 59.12 72.72 27.01
CA SER A 204 60.19 73.57 27.56
C SER A 204 60.17 73.76 29.10
N ASN A 205 61.32 73.42 29.69
CA ASN A 205 62.09 74.15 30.72
C ASN A 205 61.87 73.92 32.24
N SER A 206 62.73 73.06 32.80
CA SER A 206 63.79 73.35 33.79
C SER A 206 63.42 73.85 35.21
N ALA A 207 63.64 73.00 36.23
CA ALA A 207 64.58 73.22 37.35
C ALA A 207 64.62 72.00 38.31
N GLN A 208 65.81 71.68 38.81
CA GLN A 208 66.27 70.55 39.65
C GLN A 208 66.74 71.11 41.04
N PRO A 209 67.25 70.39 42.09
CA PRO A 209 67.14 68.99 42.62
C PRO A 209 66.81 68.88 44.15
N ALA A 210 66.69 67.64 44.68
CA ALA A 210 67.48 67.03 45.79
C ALA A 210 66.62 65.99 46.55
N GLU A 211 66.90 64.69 46.45
CA GLU A 211 67.79 63.84 47.30
C GLU A 211 67.11 63.30 48.57
N ALA A 212 66.97 61.96 48.69
CA ALA A 212 67.15 61.17 49.92
C ALA A 212 66.67 59.69 49.81
N THR A 213 67.65 58.78 49.80
CA THR A 213 67.78 57.60 50.69
C THR A 213 66.86 56.36 50.57
N GLN A 214 67.48 55.24 50.14
CA GLN A 214 67.11 53.86 50.47
C GLN A 214 67.42 53.55 51.96
N PRO A 215 66.81 52.51 52.56
CA PRO A 215 67.58 51.26 52.69
C PRO A 215 66.79 49.95 52.51
N THR A 216 67.61 48.96 52.19
CA THR A 216 67.51 47.50 52.18
C THR A 216 66.84 46.85 53.41
N GLY A 217 66.15 45.72 53.18
CA GLY A 217 65.81 44.72 54.19
C GLY A 217 65.32 43.41 53.56
N SER A 218 66.16 42.37 53.58
CA SER A 218 65.90 41.03 53.04
C SER A 218 65.27 40.08 54.07
N SER A 219 64.45 39.12 53.60
CA SER A 219 64.28 37.70 54.02
C SER A 219 62.84 37.26 53.76
N ALA A 220 62.46 36.03 53.44
CA ALA A 220 63.11 34.80 52.98
C ALA A 220 61.96 33.79 52.73
N THR A 221 62.26 32.69 52.02
CA THR A 221 61.51 31.41 51.96
C THR A 221 60.32 31.41 50.99
N GLY A 222 60.20 30.53 49.99
CA GLY A 222 61.02 29.40 49.54
C GLY A 222 60.16 28.52 48.61
N LYS A 223 60.75 28.08 47.49
CA LYS A 223 60.64 26.76 46.81
C LYS A 223 59.23 26.20 46.50
N ASN A 224 58.91 25.65 45.31
CA ASN A 224 59.68 24.90 44.31
C ASN A 224 59.00 24.96 42.92
N THR A 225 59.83 24.81 41.89
CA THR A 225 59.54 24.66 40.45
C THR A 225 59.45 23.15 40.05
N PRO A 226 59.28 22.76 38.76
CA PRO A 226 58.39 21.71 38.23
C PRO A 226 59.17 20.40 37.89
N PRO A 227 58.81 19.51 36.92
CA PRO A 227 59.12 19.78 35.50
C PRO A 227 58.23 19.00 34.45
N SER A 228 58.04 19.51 33.22
CA SER A 228 58.76 19.26 31.94
C SER A 228 58.15 18.21 30.98
N SER A 229 58.04 18.67 29.73
CA SER A 229 57.84 17.95 28.47
C SER A 229 58.87 16.85 28.16
N THR A 230 58.49 15.86 27.33
CA THR A 230 59.38 15.38 26.23
C THR A 230 58.62 14.74 25.07
N LYS A 231 59.25 14.82 23.90
CA LYS A 231 58.81 14.58 22.53
C LYS A 231 59.74 13.51 21.93
N GLN A 232 59.23 12.39 21.40
CA GLN A 232 59.89 11.49 20.41
C GLN A 232 58.90 10.35 20.05
N ALA A 233 58.39 10.12 18.83
CA ALA A 233 58.94 9.80 17.50
C ALA A 233 59.26 8.30 17.23
N ASN A 234 58.35 7.69 16.44
CA ASN A 234 58.54 6.90 15.20
C ASN A 234 58.74 5.36 15.18
N SER A 235 58.20 4.77 14.09
CA SER A 235 58.45 3.45 13.43
C SER A 235 57.61 2.24 13.91
N SER A 236 57.14 1.28 13.11
CA SER A 236 57.07 1.01 11.66
C SER A 236 56.30 -0.32 11.42
N SER A 237 55.74 -0.52 10.21
CA SER A 237 55.44 -1.81 9.49
C SER A 237 54.58 -2.90 10.18
N GLY A 238 53.60 -3.56 9.59
CA GLY A 238 53.14 -3.72 8.20
C GLY A 238 52.62 -5.17 8.04
N LYS A 239 51.46 -5.38 7.39
CA LYS A 239 51.22 -6.52 6.47
C LYS A 239 49.84 -6.44 5.81
N GLN A 240 49.89 -6.51 4.49
CA GLN A 240 48.82 -6.61 3.50
C GLN A 240 47.96 -7.87 3.65
N ALA A 241 46.73 -7.78 3.15
CA ALA A 241 46.21 -8.72 2.15
C ALA A 241 45.19 -8.01 1.24
N ASP A 242 45.49 -8.02 -0.07
CA ASP A 242 44.68 -7.53 -1.19
C ASP A 242 43.60 -8.54 -1.64
N THR A 243 42.58 -8.05 -2.35
CA THR A 243 41.89 -8.62 -3.54
C THR A 243 40.61 -7.78 -3.78
N THR A 244 40.56 -6.77 -4.66
CA THR A 244 40.48 -6.71 -6.14
C THR A 244 39.19 -7.26 -6.78
N ALA A 245 38.60 -6.41 -7.65
CA ALA A 245 37.69 -6.62 -8.79
C ALA A 245 36.26 -6.08 -8.58
N GLY A 246 35.68 -5.21 -9.41
CA GLY A 246 36.11 -4.54 -10.64
C GLY A 246 34.98 -3.59 -11.05
N LYS A 247 35.32 -2.38 -11.53
CA LYS A 247 34.36 -1.32 -11.93
C LYS A 247 34.77 -0.75 -13.28
N LEU A 248 33.95 -1.00 -14.29
CA LEU A 248 33.89 -0.40 -15.65
C LEU A 248 32.45 -0.68 -16.14
N ALA A 249 31.74 0.12 -16.94
CA ALA A 249 31.83 1.48 -17.45
C ALA A 249 30.45 1.80 -18.08
N ASN A 250 30.03 3.05 -17.94
CA ASN A 250 29.20 3.94 -18.80
C ASN A 250 28.17 3.42 -19.85
N THR A 251 27.17 4.30 -20.04
CA THR A 251 26.44 4.76 -21.26
C THR A 251 25.02 4.26 -21.61
N GLY A 252 24.18 5.25 -22.02
CA GLY A 252 22.91 5.15 -22.77
C GLY A 252 21.67 5.37 -21.91
N ASP A 253 21.10 6.57 -21.74
CA ASP A 253 20.31 7.38 -22.69
C ASP A 253 19.37 6.58 -23.63
N ALA A 254 18.07 6.61 -23.32
CA ALA A 254 16.96 6.55 -24.27
C ALA A 254 15.66 7.10 -23.62
N ALA A 255 14.99 7.97 -24.35
CA ALA A 255 13.87 8.85 -23.99
C ALA A 255 12.54 8.16 -23.57
N PRO A 256 11.59 8.91 -22.95
CA PRO A 256 10.25 8.42 -22.61
C PRO A 256 9.28 8.60 -23.78
N SER A 257 8.47 7.59 -24.09
CA SER A 257 7.31 7.73 -24.98
C SER A 257 6.01 7.73 -24.18
N ALA A 258 5.27 8.83 -24.35
CA ALA A 258 3.94 9.07 -23.85
C ALA A 258 2.91 8.14 -24.52
N ILE A 259 1.96 7.60 -23.76
CA ILE A 259 0.65 7.21 -24.28
C ILE A 259 -0.43 7.78 -23.36
N ALA A 260 -1.38 8.44 -24.02
CA ALA A 260 -2.42 9.30 -23.51
C ALA A 260 -3.47 8.58 -22.64
N LEU A 261 -3.94 9.31 -21.63
CA LEU A 261 -5.06 8.95 -20.77
C LEU A 261 -6.38 9.29 -21.48
N ALA A 262 -7.09 8.29 -22.00
CA ALA A 262 -8.47 8.43 -22.47
C ALA A 262 -9.43 8.13 -21.31
N GLY A 263 -10.23 9.13 -20.92
CA GLY A 263 -11.21 9.03 -19.85
C GLY A 263 -12.38 8.11 -20.20
N ILE A 264 -12.80 7.30 -19.23
CA ILE A 264 -14.07 6.58 -19.27
C ILE A 264 -14.93 7.10 -18.13
N ALA A 265 -16.08 7.65 -18.53
CA ALA A 265 -17.12 8.22 -17.69
C ALA A 265 -17.84 7.14 -16.88
N ALA A 266 -18.01 7.39 -15.58
CA ALA A 266 -18.88 6.61 -14.72
C ALA A 266 -20.34 7.03 -14.93
N ALA A 267 -21.12 6.19 -15.63
CA ALA A 267 -22.58 6.27 -15.63
C ALA A 267 -23.12 5.45 -14.45
N GLY A 268 -23.48 6.14 -13.37
CA GLY A 268 -24.18 5.56 -12.22
C GLY A 268 -25.66 5.36 -12.51
N LEU A 269 -26.09 4.10 -12.59
CA LEU A 269 -27.51 3.73 -12.64
C LEU A 269 -27.96 3.35 -11.22
N GLY A 270 -28.48 4.32 -10.48
CA GLY A 270 -29.10 4.10 -9.17
C GLY A 270 -30.62 4.19 -9.29
N ILE A 271 -31.31 3.04 -9.28
CA ILE A 271 -32.75 2.97 -9.02
C ILE A 271 -33.00 1.82 -8.06
N THR A 272 -33.36 2.12 -6.81
CA THR A 272 -34.60 1.63 -6.16
C THR A 272 -34.64 2.08 -4.69
N ALA A 273 -35.42 3.14 -4.41
CA ALA A 273 -35.98 3.37 -3.08
C ALA A 273 -37.31 2.60 -2.99
N ALA A 274 -37.28 1.42 -2.36
CA ALA A 274 -38.49 0.65 -2.09
C ALA A 274 -39.22 1.21 -0.86
N ALA A 275 -40.45 1.65 -1.08
CA ALA A 275 -41.37 2.12 -0.05
C ALA A 275 -41.85 0.98 0.85
N THR A 276 -41.71 1.17 2.16
CA THR A 276 -42.21 0.29 3.23
C THR A 276 -43.75 0.26 3.24
N ARG A 277 -44.38 -0.78 2.68
CA ARG A 277 -45.80 -1.09 2.95
C ARG A 277 -45.91 -2.03 4.15
N ARG A 278 -46.53 -1.50 5.19
CA ARG A 278 -46.89 -2.15 6.46
C ARG A 278 -48.15 -2.99 6.25
N ILE A 279 -48.03 -4.32 6.26
CA ILE A 279 -49.18 -5.23 6.34
C ILE A 279 -49.54 -5.36 7.83
N LYS A 280 -50.73 -4.90 8.22
CA LYS A 280 -51.29 -5.02 9.56
C LYS A 280 -52.32 -6.15 9.54
N ASN A 281 -52.03 -7.24 10.24
CA ASN A 281 -53.01 -8.28 10.54
C ASN A 281 -54.07 -7.72 11.50
N SER A 282 -55.35 -7.86 11.15
CA SER A 282 -56.47 -7.73 12.09
C SER A 282 -56.84 -9.11 12.61
N LYS A 283 -57.02 -9.22 13.92
CA LYS A 283 -57.98 -10.17 14.50
C LYS A 283 -59.38 -9.56 14.38
#